data_AF-A0A496BHF4-F1
#
_entry.id   AF-A0A496BHF4-F1
#
_cell.length_a   1.000
_cell.length_b   1.000
_cell.length_c   1.000
_cell.angle_alpha   90.00
_cell.angle_beta   90.00
_cell.angle_gamma   90.00
#
_symmetry.space_group_name_H-M   'P 1'
#
loop_
_entity.id
_entity.type
_entity.pdbx_description
1 polymer ?
#
loop_
_entity_poly.entity_id
_entity_poly.type
_entity_poly.pdbx_seq_one_letter_code
_entity_poly.pdbx_strand_id
1 'polypeptide(L)'
;MKKLSDMSRDELRSLLQRVTEEEAFYDSRERLLELLRDPRSAVYDESTVNRAAFETEPGALLRPIGGVPIPESPLATAFREFFCGYESVAFWLDEYEADPLAGLAPHTPLAKRLARHRGYILARRTTTREERRYRRMGCYLPSDAKPAQAIAALPVAAFRALVRQLVMQELFSVREKVVELLSGVASREQLELAFREFFVAYELLELALEGYHYDPDDGFELNPEVEAEIDREMAAVKAGTAKLIPFEEVAEEFGYSLKCIH
;
A
#
# COMPACT_ATOMS: atom_id res chain seq x y z
N MET A 1 -1.92 7.10 20.27
CA MET A 1 -2.82 7.26 19.09
C MET A 1 -3.62 8.54 19.29
N LYS A 2 -3.81 9.33 18.22
CA LYS A 2 -4.57 10.59 18.30
C LYS A 2 -6.07 10.29 18.21
N LYS A 3 -6.87 10.87 19.10
CA LYS A 3 -8.33 10.81 19.00
C LYS A 3 -8.83 11.93 18.11
N LEU A 4 -9.82 11.66 17.26
CA LEU A 4 -10.46 12.70 16.45
C LEU A 4 -11.06 13.82 17.30
N SER A 5 -11.58 13.49 18.49
CA SER A 5 -12.16 14.45 19.42
C SER A 5 -11.19 15.55 19.86
N ASP A 6 -9.89 15.25 19.80
CA ASP A 6 -8.84 16.13 20.30
C ASP A 6 -8.26 17.01 19.18
N MET A 7 -8.62 16.72 17.91
CA MET A 7 -8.19 17.51 16.76
C MET A 7 -9.02 18.79 16.63
N SER A 8 -8.31 19.89 16.41
CA SER A 8 -8.89 21.15 15.93
C SER A 8 -9.47 20.98 14.52
N ARG A 9 -10.29 21.94 14.09
CA ARG A 9 -10.83 21.96 12.72
C ARG A 9 -9.73 21.95 11.68
N ASP A 10 -8.66 22.73 11.89
CA ASP A 10 -7.61 22.91 10.91
C ASP A 10 -6.68 21.70 10.82
N GLU A 11 -6.43 21.01 11.95
CA GLU A 11 -5.74 19.72 11.94
C GLU A 11 -6.54 18.65 11.19
N LEU A 12 -7.86 18.57 11.43
CA LEU A 12 -8.73 17.60 10.76
C LEU A 12 -8.83 17.88 9.26
N ARG A 13 -8.93 19.16 8.90
CA ARG A 13 -8.88 19.60 7.50
C ARG A 13 -7.56 19.20 6.84
N SER A 14 -6.43 19.45 7.51
CA SER A 14 -5.11 19.11 7.01
C SER A 14 -4.93 17.61 6.82
N LEU A 15 -5.45 16.79 7.74
CA LEU A 15 -5.46 15.34 7.60
C LEU A 15 -6.28 14.90 6.38
N LEU A 16 -7.51 15.42 6.25
CA LEU A 16 -8.38 15.10 5.12
C LEU A 16 -7.78 15.53 3.79
N GLN A 17 -7.10 16.68 3.73
CA GLN A 17 -6.34 17.10 2.55
C GLN A 17 -5.27 16.07 2.21
N ARG A 18 -4.39 15.72 3.14
CA ARG A 18 -3.33 14.73 2.91
C ARG A 18 -3.85 13.40 2.37
N VAL A 19 -4.91 12.85 2.97
CA VAL A 19 -5.44 11.54 2.55
C VAL A 19 -6.25 11.60 1.26
N THR A 20 -6.65 12.79 0.78
CA THR A 20 -7.40 12.96 -0.47
C THR A 20 -6.57 13.51 -1.63
N GLU A 21 -5.41 14.10 -1.33
CA GLU A 21 -4.44 14.65 -2.28
C GLU A 21 -3.31 13.67 -2.63
N GLU A 22 -3.41 12.40 -2.20
CA GLU A 22 -2.46 11.35 -2.63
C GLU A 22 -2.68 11.01 -4.11
N GLU A 23 -2.15 11.87 -4.99
CA GLU A 23 -2.34 11.82 -6.45
C GLU A 23 -1.99 10.45 -7.01
N ALA A 24 -0.86 9.87 -6.56
CA ALA A 24 -0.42 8.55 -6.99
C ALA A 24 -1.51 7.48 -6.78
N PHE A 25 -2.23 7.52 -5.66
CA PHE A 25 -3.29 6.56 -5.39
C PHE A 25 -4.53 6.76 -6.28
N TYR A 26 -4.98 8.01 -6.39
CA TYR A 26 -6.24 8.33 -7.07
C TYR A 26 -6.12 8.36 -8.58
N ASP A 27 -4.99 8.81 -9.13
CA ASP A 27 -4.73 8.81 -10.57
C ASP A 27 -4.51 7.38 -11.07
N SER A 28 -3.82 6.55 -10.27
CA SER A 28 -3.66 5.12 -10.59
C SER A 28 -5.00 4.40 -10.68
N ARG A 29 -6.02 4.81 -9.91
CA ARG A 29 -7.36 4.22 -10.01
C ARG A 29 -8.01 4.50 -11.37
N GLU A 30 -7.90 5.70 -11.91
CA GLU A 30 -8.43 6.02 -13.25
C GLU A 30 -7.67 5.24 -14.34
N ARG A 31 -6.34 5.20 -14.24
CA ARG A 31 -5.50 4.37 -15.13
C ARG A 31 -5.90 2.89 -15.07
N LEU A 32 -6.14 2.34 -13.88
CA LEU A 32 -6.62 0.97 -13.71
C LEU A 32 -8.01 0.75 -14.34
N LEU A 33 -8.93 1.69 -14.19
CA LEU A 33 -10.27 1.61 -14.81
C LEU A 33 -10.18 1.61 -16.34
N GLU A 34 -9.29 2.40 -16.92
CA GLU A 34 -9.02 2.39 -18.36
C GLU A 34 -8.44 1.06 -18.81
N LEU A 35 -7.39 0.57 -18.13
CA LEU A 35 -6.74 -0.69 -18.45
C LEU A 35 -7.70 -1.89 -18.28
N LEU A 36 -8.62 -1.85 -17.32
CA LEU A 36 -9.63 -2.89 -17.15
C LEU A 36 -10.63 -2.99 -18.31
N ARG A 37 -10.76 -1.96 -19.16
CA ARG A 37 -11.59 -2.01 -20.38
C ARG A 37 -10.90 -2.76 -21.51
N ASP A 38 -9.57 -2.76 -21.55
CA ASP A 38 -8.79 -3.54 -22.50
C ASP A 38 -8.52 -4.95 -21.93
N PRO A 39 -8.97 -6.04 -22.58
CA PRO A 39 -8.64 -7.41 -22.17
C PRO A 39 -7.14 -7.72 -22.27
N ARG A 40 -6.39 -7.04 -23.14
CA ARG A 40 -4.97 -7.28 -23.41
C ARG A 40 -4.04 -6.63 -22.40
N SER A 41 -4.52 -5.64 -21.64
CA SER A 41 -3.71 -4.90 -20.66
C SER A 41 -3.13 -5.76 -19.53
N ALA A 42 -3.67 -6.97 -19.34
CA ALA A 42 -3.22 -7.93 -18.33
C ALA A 42 -2.41 -9.10 -18.94
N VAL A 43 -2.20 -9.08 -20.26
CA VAL A 43 -1.38 -10.05 -20.97
C VAL A 43 -0.04 -9.39 -21.25
N TYR A 44 1.03 -10.12 -20.98
CA TYR A 44 2.37 -9.68 -21.34
C TYR A 44 2.61 -9.84 -22.84
N ASP A 45 3.15 -8.79 -23.46
CA ASP A 45 3.59 -8.84 -24.84
C ASP A 45 5.10 -9.11 -24.89
N GLU A 46 5.46 -10.35 -25.21
CA GLU A 46 6.86 -10.76 -25.43
C GLU A 46 7.54 -9.97 -26.57
N SER A 47 6.77 -9.31 -27.45
CA SER A 47 7.35 -8.53 -28.56
C SER A 47 8.04 -7.25 -28.12
N THR A 48 7.78 -6.75 -26.90
CA THR A 48 8.41 -5.55 -26.34
C THR A 48 9.79 -5.80 -25.72
N VAL A 49 10.12 -7.04 -25.33
CA VAL A 49 11.39 -7.37 -24.64
C VAL A 49 12.45 -7.96 -25.57
N ASN A 50 12.06 -8.49 -26.73
CA ASN A 50 12.96 -9.10 -27.70
C ASN A 50 13.83 -8.13 -28.52
N ARG A 51 14.05 -6.88 -28.07
CA ARG A 51 14.96 -5.93 -28.72
C ARG A 51 16.20 -5.55 -27.91
N ALA A 52 16.33 -6.02 -26.66
CA ALA A 52 17.45 -5.65 -25.79
C ALA A 52 18.29 -6.81 -25.24
N ALA A 53 17.89 -8.08 -25.43
CA ALA A 53 18.61 -9.21 -24.82
C ALA A 53 18.68 -10.43 -25.74
N PHE A 54 19.58 -10.41 -26.72
CA PHE A 54 20.05 -11.64 -27.37
C PHE A 54 21.48 -11.47 -27.86
N GLU A 55 22.45 -11.54 -26.93
CA GLU A 55 23.80 -12.06 -27.21
C GLU A 55 24.35 -12.73 -25.94
N THR A 56 23.83 -13.89 -25.55
CA THR A 56 24.56 -14.82 -24.68
C THR A 56 24.20 -16.28 -25.00
N GLU A 57 25.20 -17.14 -24.85
CA GLU A 57 25.47 -18.39 -25.55
C GLU A 57 24.44 -19.54 -25.43
N PRO A 58 24.42 -20.49 -26.40
CA PRO A 58 23.54 -21.65 -26.36
C PRO A 58 24.13 -22.75 -25.45
N GLY A 59 23.53 -22.98 -24.28
CA GLY A 59 23.89 -24.16 -23.47
C GLY A 59 23.38 -24.24 -22.03
N ALA A 60 22.82 -23.18 -21.45
CA ALA A 60 22.34 -23.24 -20.07
C ALA A 60 20.92 -23.82 -19.98
N LEU A 61 20.80 -25.03 -19.41
CA LEU A 61 19.54 -25.62 -18.96
C LEU A 61 18.91 -24.71 -17.88
N LEU A 62 17.90 -23.94 -18.29
CA LEU A 62 17.05 -23.18 -17.37
C LEU A 62 16.28 -24.16 -16.47
N ARG A 63 16.67 -24.24 -15.20
CA ARG A 63 15.81 -24.78 -14.15
C ARG A 63 14.71 -23.76 -13.86
N PRO A 64 13.45 -24.18 -13.65
CA PRO A 64 12.42 -23.28 -13.16
C PRO A 64 12.69 -23.01 -11.68
N ILE A 65 13.32 -21.86 -11.39
CA ILE A 65 13.31 -21.26 -10.07
C ILE A 65 11.91 -20.64 -9.87
N GLY A 66 11.43 -20.65 -8.64
CA GLY A 66 10.02 -20.49 -8.25
C GLY A 66 9.25 -19.34 -8.88
N GLY A 67 7.93 -19.52 -8.95
CA GLY A 67 6.92 -18.49 -9.25
C GLY A 67 7.26 -17.58 -10.41
N VAL A 68 6.80 -17.90 -11.62
CA VAL A 68 6.88 -16.94 -12.73
C VAL A 68 6.24 -15.63 -12.27
N PRO A 69 7.00 -14.53 -12.09
CA PRO A 69 6.44 -13.25 -11.68
C PRO A 69 5.36 -12.87 -12.69
N ILE A 70 4.32 -12.14 -12.29
CA ILE A 70 3.38 -11.58 -13.27
C ILE A 70 4.24 -10.78 -14.24
N PRO A 71 4.38 -11.24 -15.50
CA PRO A 71 5.25 -10.55 -16.42
C PRO A 71 4.67 -9.15 -16.61
N GLU A 72 5.54 -8.13 -16.62
CA GLU A 72 5.21 -6.70 -16.46
C GLU A 72 4.15 -6.21 -17.45
N SER A 73 2.88 -6.46 -17.14
CA SER A 73 1.77 -5.97 -17.93
C SER A 73 1.45 -4.54 -17.50
N PRO A 74 0.88 -3.71 -18.40
CA PRO A 74 0.42 -2.38 -18.03
C PRO A 74 -0.51 -2.39 -16.82
N LEU A 75 -1.39 -3.39 -16.71
CA LEU A 75 -2.30 -3.54 -15.57
C LEU A 75 -1.58 -3.90 -14.28
N ALA A 76 -0.59 -4.79 -14.33
CA ALA A 76 0.22 -5.14 -13.15
C ALA A 76 1.01 -3.92 -12.65
N THR A 77 1.62 -3.16 -13.56
CA THR A 77 2.37 -1.94 -13.22
C THR A 77 1.48 -0.88 -12.57
N ALA A 78 0.32 -0.59 -13.18
CA ALA A 78 -0.64 0.36 -12.61
C ALA A 78 -1.21 -0.12 -11.27
N PHE A 79 -1.32 -1.43 -11.04
CA PHE A 79 -1.73 -1.98 -9.75
C PHE A 79 -0.65 -1.77 -8.68
N ARG A 80 0.63 -1.90 -9.02
CA ARG A 80 1.74 -1.59 -8.10
C ARG A 80 1.70 -0.12 -7.69
N GLU A 81 1.58 0.80 -8.65
CA GLU A 81 1.44 2.24 -8.39
C GLU A 81 0.25 2.55 -7.46
N PHE A 82 -0.90 1.92 -7.74
CA PHE A 82 -2.09 1.99 -6.89
C PHE A 82 -1.81 1.50 -5.47
N PHE A 83 -1.12 0.38 -5.31
CA PHE A 83 -0.82 -0.19 -3.98
C PHE A 83 0.15 0.70 -3.20
N CYS A 84 1.21 1.22 -3.83
CA CYS A 84 2.15 2.15 -3.20
C CYS A 84 1.44 3.45 -2.74
N GLY A 85 0.56 4.01 -3.58
CA GLY A 85 -0.24 5.17 -3.19
C GLY A 85 -1.20 4.85 -2.03
N TYR A 86 -1.80 3.66 -2.05
CA TYR A 86 -2.65 3.17 -0.97
C TYR A 86 -1.91 3.06 0.38
N GLU A 87 -0.69 2.54 0.40
CA GLU A 87 0.11 2.42 1.62
C GLU A 87 0.31 3.78 2.29
N SER A 88 0.59 4.82 1.51
CA SER A 88 0.73 6.20 2.02
C SER A 88 -0.52 6.66 2.75
N VAL A 89 -1.70 6.46 2.15
CA VAL A 89 -2.99 6.74 2.80
C VAL A 89 -3.18 5.91 4.07
N ALA A 90 -2.84 4.62 4.02
CA ALA A 90 -2.97 3.70 5.14
C ALA A 90 -2.13 4.14 6.36
N PHE A 91 -0.89 4.58 6.13
CA PHE A 91 -0.02 5.09 7.19
C PHE A 91 -0.58 6.33 7.88
N TRP A 92 -1.13 7.28 7.11
CA TRP A 92 -1.79 8.45 7.69
C TRP A 92 -2.98 8.05 8.57
N LEU A 93 -3.85 7.16 8.06
CA LEU A 93 -5.06 6.76 8.79
C LEU A 93 -4.76 5.89 10.01
N ASP A 94 -3.68 5.11 9.95
CA ASP A 94 -3.22 4.33 11.08
C ASP A 94 -2.94 5.22 12.31
N GLU A 95 -2.47 6.46 12.20
CA GLU A 95 -2.18 7.24 13.43
C GLU A 95 -3.39 7.49 14.36
N TYR A 96 -4.59 7.24 13.84
CA TYR A 96 -5.86 7.59 14.46
C TYR A 96 -6.57 6.37 15.04
N GLU A 97 -7.10 6.54 16.25
CA GLU A 97 -8.11 5.65 16.82
C GLU A 97 -9.45 6.36 16.73
N ALA A 98 -10.24 5.99 15.74
CA ALA A 98 -11.60 6.46 15.64
C ALA A 98 -12.52 5.25 15.68
N ASP A 99 -13.27 5.07 16.77
CA ASP A 99 -14.54 4.35 16.63
C ASP A 99 -15.43 5.24 15.76
N PRO A 100 -15.72 4.84 14.50
CA PRO A 100 -16.46 5.68 13.57
C PRO A 100 -17.88 5.98 14.07
N LEU A 101 -18.38 5.25 15.08
CA LEU A 101 -19.68 5.46 15.69
C LEU A 101 -19.68 6.37 16.93
N ALA A 102 -18.52 6.61 17.54
CA ALA A 102 -18.44 7.34 18.80
C ALA A 102 -19.03 8.76 18.67
N GLY A 103 -20.03 9.10 19.49
CA GLY A 103 -20.67 10.42 19.49
C GLY A 103 -21.74 10.62 18.41
N LEU A 104 -21.98 9.64 17.53
CA LEU A 104 -23.07 9.73 16.55
C LEU A 104 -24.40 9.32 17.16
N ALA A 105 -25.47 10.04 16.81
CA ALA A 105 -26.83 9.65 17.16
C ALA A 105 -27.20 8.32 16.45
N PRO A 106 -27.51 7.23 17.19
CA PRO A 106 -27.63 5.87 16.62
C PRO A 106 -28.68 5.71 15.52
N HIS A 107 -29.72 6.55 15.54
CA HIS A 107 -30.85 6.43 14.61
C HIS A 107 -30.67 7.18 13.30
N THR A 108 -29.58 7.94 13.14
CA THR A 108 -29.28 8.65 11.89
C THR A 108 -28.96 7.67 10.76
N PRO A 109 -29.28 8.00 9.49
CA PRO A 109 -28.92 7.17 8.34
C PRO A 109 -27.42 6.88 8.26
N LEU A 110 -26.59 7.89 8.60
CA LEU A 110 -25.14 7.76 8.63
C LEU A 110 -24.69 6.74 9.68
N ALA A 111 -25.11 6.88 10.94
CA ALA A 111 -24.72 5.95 12.00
C ALA A 111 -25.13 4.51 11.68
N LYS A 112 -26.34 4.30 11.13
CA LYS A 112 -26.80 2.96 10.70
C LYS A 112 -25.92 2.37 9.60
N ARG A 113 -25.55 3.17 8.59
CA ARG A 113 -24.67 2.72 7.50
C ARG A 113 -23.28 2.36 8.03
N LEU A 114 -22.65 3.25 8.79
CA LEU A 114 -21.32 3.01 9.37
C LEU A 114 -21.34 1.79 10.30
N ALA A 115 -22.42 1.61 11.09
CA ALA A 115 -22.55 0.46 11.98
C ALA A 115 -22.63 -0.86 11.22
N ARG A 116 -23.34 -0.90 10.09
CA ARG A 116 -23.41 -2.08 9.21
C ARG A 116 -22.03 -2.41 8.63
N HIS A 117 -21.31 -1.43 8.08
CA HIS A 117 -19.98 -1.67 7.53
C HIS A 117 -18.98 -2.08 8.61
N ARG A 118 -18.98 -1.41 9.76
CA ARG A 118 -18.15 -1.78 10.90
C ARG A 118 -18.45 -3.20 11.39
N GLY A 119 -19.74 -3.56 11.50
CA GLY A 119 -20.14 -4.93 11.87
C GLY A 119 -19.63 -5.97 10.88
N TYR A 120 -19.71 -5.68 9.57
CA TYR A 120 -19.15 -6.53 8.53
C TYR A 120 -17.62 -6.66 8.63
N ILE A 121 -16.91 -5.54 8.87
CA ILE A 121 -15.45 -5.54 9.05
C ILE A 121 -15.07 -6.38 10.26
N LEU A 122 -15.66 -6.13 11.43
CA LEU A 122 -15.35 -6.86 12.66
C LEU A 122 -15.66 -8.35 12.56
N ALA A 123 -16.69 -8.74 11.80
CA ALA A 123 -17.05 -10.14 11.61
C ALA A 123 -16.11 -10.91 10.67
N ARG A 124 -15.35 -10.23 9.82
CA ARG A 124 -14.50 -10.86 8.78
C ARG A 124 -13.01 -10.63 8.96
N ARG A 125 -12.63 -9.56 9.66
CA ARG A 125 -11.24 -9.21 9.91
C ARG A 125 -10.60 -10.24 10.82
N THR A 126 -9.50 -10.80 10.35
CA THR A 126 -8.67 -11.77 11.06
C THR A 126 -7.39 -11.16 11.58
N THR A 127 -6.95 -10.06 10.98
CA THR A 127 -5.73 -9.34 11.32
C THR A 127 -5.95 -8.28 12.38
N THR A 128 -4.99 -8.16 13.28
CA THR A 128 -4.81 -6.98 14.11
C THR A 128 -4.31 -5.81 13.27
N ARG A 129 -4.39 -4.61 13.83
CA ARG A 129 -3.88 -3.41 13.16
C ARG A 129 -2.36 -3.46 12.98
N GLU A 130 -1.64 -3.97 13.97
CA GLU A 130 -0.18 -4.08 13.90
C GLU A 130 0.21 -5.02 12.76
N GLU A 131 -0.44 -6.18 12.64
CA GLU A 131 -0.22 -7.12 11.55
C GLU A 131 -0.43 -6.47 10.18
N ARG A 132 -1.53 -5.72 9.98
CA ARG A 132 -1.75 -4.99 8.71
C ARG A 132 -0.64 -3.99 8.39
N ARG A 133 -0.09 -3.32 9.41
CA ARG A 133 1.05 -2.40 9.22
C ARG A 133 2.30 -3.15 8.78
N TYR A 134 2.64 -4.27 9.42
CA TYR A 134 3.79 -5.08 9.00
C TYR A 134 3.61 -5.64 7.59
N ARG A 135 2.41 -6.12 7.25
CA ARG A 135 2.11 -6.62 5.90
C ARG A 135 2.36 -5.57 4.81
N ARG A 136 2.01 -4.31 5.04
CA ARG A 136 2.30 -3.18 4.12
C ARG A 136 3.79 -2.90 3.96
N MET A 137 4.62 -3.30 4.92
CA MET A 137 6.07 -3.19 4.83
C MET A 137 6.72 -4.47 4.27
N GLY A 138 5.96 -5.33 3.59
CA GLY A 138 6.44 -6.61 3.06
C GLY A 138 6.77 -7.67 4.11
N CYS A 139 6.49 -7.43 5.40
CA CYS A 139 6.88 -8.34 6.49
C CYS A 139 5.67 -8.90 7.27
N TYR A 140 5.90 -10.03 7.95
CA TYR A 140 4.87 -10.72 8.73
C TYR A 140 5.32 -10.87 10.16
N LEU A 141 4.43 -10.55 11.11
CA LEU A 141 4.67 -10.85 12.51
C LEU A 141 4.61 -12.38 12.74
N PRO A 142 5.30 -12.91 13.76
CA PRO A 142 5.19 -14.34 14.10
C PRO A 142 3.76 -14.81 14.42
N SER A 143 2.89 -13.89 14.89
CA SER A 143 1.47 -14.16 15.15
C SER A 143 0.61 -14.16 13.88
N ASP A 144 1.14 -13.63 12.77
CA ASP A 144 0.40 -13.33 11.56
C ASP A 144 0.57 -14.41 10.51
N ALA A 145 -0.50 -15.10 10.17
CA ALA A 145 -0.48 -16.09 9.11
C ALA A 145 -0.38 -15.38 7.75
N LYS A 146 0.71 -15.64 7.01
CA LYS A 146 0.85 -15.20 5.62
C LYS A 146 -0.36 -15.68 4.79
N PRO A 147 -1.06 -14.79 4.06
CA PRO A 147 -2.18 -15.19 3.22
C PRO A 147 -1.76 -16.24 2.18
N ALA A 148 -2.62 -17.23 1.95
CA ALA A 148 -2.31 -18.33 1.04
C ALA A 148 -2.27 -17.90 -0.44
N GLN A 149 -2.91 -16.79 -0.79
CA GLN A 149 -3.01 -16.31 -2.17
C GLN A 149 -2.06 -15.16 -2.40
N ALA A 150 -0.95 -15.39 -3.10
CA ALA A 150 -0.11 -14.31 -3.60
C ALA A 150 -0.78 -13.64 -4.79
N ILE A 151 -0.86 -12.30 -4.80
CA ILE A 151 -1.39 -11.54 -5.95
C ILE A 151 -0.59 -11.90 -7.22
N ALA A 152 0.74 -12.00 -7.09
CA ALA A 152 1.64 -12.38 -8.17
C ALA A 152 1.33 -13.75 -8.79
N ALA A 153 0.70 -14.66 -8.03
CA ALA A 153 0.36 -16.00 -8.50
C ALA A 153 -1.09 -16.11 -9.03
N LEU A 154 -1.86 -15.01 -9.05
CA LEU A 154 -3.24 -15.05 -9.49
C LEU A 154 -3.33 -15.28 -11.01
N PRO A 155 -4.22 -16.17 -11.49
CA PRO A 155 -4.58 -16.22 -12.90
C PRO A 155 -5.07 -14.85 -13.38
N VAL A 156 -4.76 -14.47 -14.63
CA VAL A 156 -5.11 -13.16 -15.22
C VAL A 156 -6.57 -12.77 -14.99
N ALA A 157 -7.51 -13.71 -15.14
CA ALA A 157 -8.92 -13.45 -14.89
C ALA A 157 -9.23 -13.11 -13.42
N ALA A 158 -8.60 -13.80 -12.48
CA ALA A 158 -8.73 -13.56 -11.05
C ALA A 158 -8.05 -12.24 -10.64
N PHE A 159 -6.88 -11.94 -11.18
CA PHE A 159 -6.21 -10.66 -10.97
C PHE A 159 -7.06 -9.48 -11.45
N ARG A 160 -7.58 -9.55 -12.68
CA ARG A 160 -8.51 -8.53 -13.21
C ARG A 160 -9.77 -8.37 -12.36
N ALA A 161 -10.32 -9.48 -11.84
CA ALA A 161 -11.47 -9.44 -10.95
C ALA A 161 -11.15 -8.76 -9.62
N LEU A 162 -9.98 -9.05 -9.03
CA LEU A 162 -9.48 -8.39 -7.84
C LEU A 162 -9.32 -6.89 -8.08
N VAL A 163 -8.57 -6.48 -9.11
CA VAL A 163 -8.37 -5.06 -9.44
C VAL A 163 -9.72 -4.35 -9.61
N ARG A 164 -10.67 -4.96 -10.34
CA ARG A 164 -12.02 -4.40 -10.49
C ARG A 164 -12.74 -4.24 -9.15
N GLN A 165 -12.64 -5.22 -8.25
CA GLN A 165 -13.23 -5.13 -6.92
C GLN A 165 -12.62 -3.97 -6.11
N LEU A 166 -11.31 -3.75 -6.22
CA LEU A 166 -10.60 -2.71 -5.48
C LEU A 166 -10.94 -1.31 -5.98
N VAL A 167 -10.89 -1.05 -7.30
CA VAL A 167 -11.17 0.29 -7.86
C VAL A 167 -12.63 0.73 -7.78
N MET A 168 -13.53 -0.22 -7.49
CA MET A 168 -14.96 0.01 -7.30
C MET A 168 -15.38 0.17 -5.83
N GLN A 169 -14.41 0.22 -4.90
CA GLN A 169 -14.72 0.44 -3.48
C GLN A 169 -15.34 1.83 -3.23
N GLU A 170 -16.19 1.93 -2.20
CA GLU A 170 -16.87 3.17 -1.80
C GLU A 170 -15.90 4.31 -1.44
N LEU A 171 -14.64 3.98 -1.14
CA LEU A 171 -13.58 4.93 -0.81
C LEU A 171 -13.45 6.06 -1.84
N PHE A 172 -13.52 5.74 -3.14
CA PHE A 172 -13.36 6.73 -4.20
C PHE A 172 -14.54 7.71 -4.26
N SER A 173 -15.77 7.22 -4.16
CA SER A 173 -16.97 8.08 -4.10
C SER A 173 -17.01 8.91 -2.81
N VAL A 174 -16.50 8.38 -1.70
CA VAL A 174 -16.40 9.14 -0.45
C VAL A 174 -15.33 10.23 -0.57
N ARG A 175 -14.17 9.93 -1.17
CA ARG A 175 -13.12 10.91 -1.44
C ARG A 175 -13.64 12.12 -2.22
N GLU A 176 -14.40 11.91 -3.29
CA GLU A 176 -15.00 13.01 -4.07
C GLU A 176 -15.82 13.97 -3.20
N LYS A 177 -16.63 13.43 -2.27
CA LYS A 177 -17.40 14.24 -1.32
C LYS A 177 -16.51 14.98 -0.33
N VAL A 178 -15.42 14.36 0.13
CA VAL A 178 -14.45 15.01 1.01
C VAL A 178 -13.76 16.16 0.28
N VAL A 179 -13.33 15.96 -0.97
CA VAL A 179 -12.71 17.01 -1.79
C VAL A 179 -13.67 18.19 -2.02
N GLU A 180 -14.93 17.90 -2.34
CA GLU A 180 -15.96 18.93 -2.45
C GLU A 180 -16.13 19.71 -1.13
N LEU A 181 -16.21 19.00 -0.01
CA LEU A 181 -16.30 19.60 1.32
C LEU A 181 -15.08 20.47 1.65
N LEU A 182 -13.87 20.02 1.28
CA LEU A 182 -12.63 20.76 1.48
C LEU A 182 -12.56 22.01 0.59
N SER A 183 -13.17 22.03 -0.58
CA SER A 183 -13.20 23.23 -1.43
C SER A 183 -13.99 24.40 -0.79
N GLY A 184 -14.88 24.11 0.17
CA GLY A 184 -15.70 25.09 0.86
C GLY A 184 -15.26 25.42 2.30
N VAL A 185 -16.10 26.21 2.99
CA VAL A 185 -15.96 26.53 4.42
C VAL A 185 -16.73 25.49 5.24
N ALA A 186 -16.14 24.30 5.37
CA ALA A 186 -16.71 23.22 6.16
C ALA A 186 -16.57 23.47 7.68
N SER A 187 -17.63 23.16 8.43
CA SER A 187 -17.57 23.13 9.90
C SER A 187 -16.71 21.95 10.38
N ARG A 188 -16.22 22.02 11.62
CA ARG A 188 -15.50 20.90 12.25
C ARG A 188 -16.34 19.62 12.26
N GLU A 189 -17.63 19.74 12.56
CA GLU A 189 -18.55 18.60 12.60
C GLU A 189 -18.69 17.96 11.22
N GLN A 190 -18.84 18.76 10.16
CA GLN A 190 -18.90 18.23 8.79
C GLN A 190 -17.62 17.48 8.41
N LEU A 191 -16.45 18.03 8.74
CA LEU A 191 -15.17 17.37 8.51
C LEU A 191 -15.05 16.06 9.32
N GLU A 192 -15.56 16.04 10.54
CA GLU A 192 -15.52 14.85 11.40
C GLU A 192 -16.39 13.72 10.84
N LEU A 193 -17.60 14.05 10.37
CA LEU A 193 -18.48 13.09 9.70
C LEU A 193 -17.84 12.55 8.41
N ALA A 194 -17.25 13.44 7.61
CA ALA A 194 -16.54 13.09 6.39
C ALA A 194 -15.36 12.15 6.66
N PHE A 195 -14.56 12.43 7.70
CA PHE A 195 -13.48 11.55 8.11
C PHE A 195 -13.99 10.17 8.51
N ARG A 196 -15.07 10.09 9.31
CA ARG A 196 -15.64 8.79 9.75
C ARG A 196 -16.13 7.95 8.58
N GLU A 197 -16.76 8.57 7.58
CA GLU A 197 -17.13 7.90 6.33
C GLU A 197 -15.91 7.40 5.57
N PHE A 198 -14.92 8.27 5.38
CA PHE A 198 -13.69 7.95 4.66
C PHE A 198 -12.93 6.80 5.32
N PHE A 199 -12.78 6.85 6.65
CA PHE A 199 -12.10 5.83 7.44
C PHE A 199 -12.77 4.46 7.31
N VAL A 200 -14.10 4.39 7.40
CA VAL A 200 -14.84 3.13 7.22
C VAL A 200 -14.71 2.60 5.79
N ALA A 201 -14.75 3.48 4.80
CA ALA A 201 -14.57 3.09 3.40
C ALA A 201 -13.15 2.56 3.12
N TYR A 202 -12.13 3.17 3.74
CA TYR A 202 -10.76 2.68 3.73
C TYR A 202 -10.64 1.30 4.40
N GLU A 203 -11.26 1.11 5.57
CA GLU A 203 -11.21 -0.17 6.28
C GLU A 203 -11.87 -1.31 5.47
N LEU A 204 -12.85 -1.01 4.61
CA LEU A 204 -13.41 -1.97 3.66
C LEU A 204 -12.44 -2.33 2.53
N LEU A 205 -11.66 -1.36 2.02
CA LEU A 205 -10.60 -1.60 1.05
C LEU A 205 -9.50 -2.49 1.66
N GLU A 206 -9.04 -2.16 2.89
CA GLU A 206 -8.10 -2.98 3.66
C GLU A 206 -8.59 -4.42 3.82
N LEU A 207 -9.85 -4.60 4.19
CA LEU A 207 -10.46 -5.93 4.32
C LEU A 207 -10.51 -6.69 2.98
N ALA A 208 -10.67 -6.00 1.86
CA ALA A 208 -10.65 -6.62 0.54
C ALA A 208 -9.26 -7.13 0.16
N LEU A 209 -8.20 -6.50 0.67
CA LEU A 209 -6.80 -6.88 0.45
C LEU A 209 -6.31 -7.95 1.44
N GLU A 210 -6.94 -8.08 2.61
CA GLU A 210 -6.50 -8.93 3.72
C GLU A 210 -6.28 -10.41 3.35
N GLY A 211 -7.04 -10.93 2.39
CA GLY A 211 -6.93 -12.31 1.90
C GLY A 211 -5.76 -12.57 0.94
N TYR A 212 -5.00 -11.53 0.59
CA TYR A 212 -3.94 -11.59 -0.41
C TYR A 212 -2.58 -11.25 0.21
N HIS A 213 -1.57 -12.01 -0.19
CA HIS A 213 -0.18 -11.63 0.01
C HIS A 213 0.25 -10.77 -1.17
N TYR A 214 0.77 -9.61 -0.86
CA TYR A 214 1.41 -8.72 -1.81
C TYR A 214 2.68 -8.22 -1.17
N ASP A 215 3.79 -8.39 -1.87
CA ASP A 215 5.06 -7.75 -1.57
C ASP A 215 5.28 -6.68 -2.66
N PRO A 216 5.38 -5.38 -2.32
CA PRO A 216 5.72 -4.36 -3.31
C PRO A 216 7.08 -4.61 -3.98
N ASP A 217 7.96 -5.36 -3.30
CA ASP A 217 9.30 -5.69 -3.78
C ASP A 217 9.34 -7.07 -4.50
N ASP A 218 8.21 -7.77 -4.69
CA ASP A 218 8.16 -9.00 -5.48
C ASP A 218 8.69 -8.73 -6.91
N GLY A 219 9.76 -9.41 -7.31
CA GLY A 219 10.46 -9.18 -8.59
C GLY A 219 11.64 -8.19 -8.54
N PHE A 220 11.95 -7.62 -7.37
CA PHE A 220 13.16 -6.85 -7.07
C PHE A 220 14.12 -7.63 -6.19
N GLU A 221 14.15 -8.97 -6.31
CA GLU A 221 15.06 -9.79 -5.53
C GLU A 221 16.51 -9.35 -5.79
N LEU A 222 17.28 -9.21 -4.71
CA LEU A 222 18.70 -8.91 -4.82
C LEU A 222 19.37 -9.98 -5.69
N ASN A 223 20.33 -9.56 -6.50
CA ASN A 223 21.20 -10.51 -7.17
C ASN A 223 21.80 -11.45 -6.09
N PRO A 224 21.74 -12.79 -6.25
CA PRO A 224 22.25 -13.73 -5.26
C PRO A 224 23.69 -13.46 -4.80
N GLU A 225 24.52 -12.89 -5.68
CA GLU A 225 25.90 -12.49 -5.33
C GLU A 225 25.92 -11.31 -4.37
N VAL A 226 25.05 -10.31 -4.58
CA VAL A 226 24.89 -9.13 -3.70
C VAL A 226 24.26 -9.55 -2.37
N GLU A 227 23.26 -10.43 -2.39
CA GLU A 227 22.65 -10.99 -1.18
C GLU A 227 23.70 -11.71 -0.32
N ALA A 228 24.51 -12.58 -0.94
CA ALA A 228 25.58 -13.30 -0.25
C ALA A 228 26.70 -12.38 0.25
N GLU A 229 26.96 -11.25 -0.42
CA GLU A 229 27.88 -10.22 0.04
C GLU A 229 27.34 -9.51 1.28
N ILE A 230 26.09 -9.05 1.24
CA ILE A 230 25.41 -8.40 2.38
C ILE A 230 25.40 -9.33 3.61
N ASP A 231 25.05 -10.60 3.43
CA ASP A 231 25.04 -11.58 4.52
C ASP A 231 26.43 -11.76 5.16
N ARG A 232 27.48 -11.78 4.33
CA ARG A 232 28.87 -11.90 4.80
C ARG A 232 29.30 -10.66 5.60
N GLU A 233 28.98 -9.47 5.09
CA GLU A 233 29.31 -8.21 5.76
C GLU A 233 28.53 -8.06 7.08
N MET A 234 27.23 -8.38 7.09
CA MET A 234 26.43 -8.40 8.32
C MET A 234 26.97 -9.38 9.36
N ALA A 235 27.43 -10.56 8.94
CA ALA A 235 28.08 -11.52 9.84
C ALA A 235 29.41 -10.97 10.39
N ALA A 236 30.21 -10.30 9.56
CA ALA A 236 31.46 -9.67 9.98
C ALA A 236 31.22 -8.55 11.00
N VAL A 237 30.17 -7.74 10.83
CA VAL A 237 29.74 -6.70 11.78
C VAL A 237 29.31 -7.33 13.11
N LYS A 238 28.44 -8.34 13.06
CA LYS A 238 27.98 -9.06 14.27
C LYS A 238 29.13 -9.73 15.02
N ALA A 239 30.16 -10.21 14.31
CA ALA A 239 31.36 -10.79 14.87
C ALA A 239 32.38 -9.74 15.37
N GLY A 240 32.14 -8.43 15.15
CA GLY A 240 33.08 -7.36 15.50
C GLY A 240 34.36 -7.36 14.67
N THR A 241 34.34 -8.03 13.51
CA THR A 241 35.48 -8.18 12.59
C THR A 241 35.41 -7.25 11.38
N ALA A 242 34.24 -6.66 11.12
CA ALA A 242 34.05 -5.71 10.05
C ALA A 242 34.83 -4.41 10.31
N LYS A 243 35.44 -3.88 9.26
CA LYS A 243 36.01 -2.53 9.29
C LYS A 243 34.88 -1.53 9.06
N LEU A 244 34.40 -0.93 10.14
CA LEU A 244 33.38 0.11 10.08
C LEU A 244 34.03 1.45 9.73
N ILE A 245 33.41 2.19 8.80
CA ILE A 245 33.80 3.56 8.47
C ILE A 245 32.92 4.49 9.31
N PRO A 246 33.49 5.43 10.07
CA PRO A 246 32.73 6.44 10.80
C PRO A 246 31.80 7.23 9.89
N PHE A 247 30.62 7.59 10.38
CA PHE A 247 29.61 8.29 9.57
C PHE A 247 30.09 9.67 9.11
N GLU A 248 30.96 10.32 9.91
CA GLU A 248 31.60 11.58 9.59
C GLU A 248 32.53 11.48 8.37
N GLU A 249 33.29 10.38 8.27
CA GLU A 249 34.18 10.12 7.12
C GLU A 249 33.36 9.86 5.86
N VAL A 250 32.26 9.11 5.97
CA VAL A 250 31.32 8.89 4.86
C VAL A 250 30.70 10.23 4.42
N ALA A 251 30.27 11.07 5.34
CA ALA A 251 29.67 12.36 5.00
C ALA A 251 30.66 13.28 4.27
N GLU A 252 31.93 13.30 4.68
CA GLU A 252 32.99 14.05 3.99
C GLU A 252 33.23 13.53 2.57
N GLU A 253 33.27 12.19 2.38
CA GLU A 253 33.42 11.55 1.07
C GLU A 253 32.32 11.98 0.08
N PHE A 254 31.09 12.11 0.56
CA PHE A 254 29.95 12.54 -0.26
C PHE A 254 29.73 14.07 -0.28
N GLY A 255 30.65 14.85 0.30
CA GLY A 255 30.59 16.32 0.29
C GLY A 255 29.50 16.93 1.17
N TYR A 256 29.01 16.18 2.16
CA TYR A 256 28.01 16.63 3.12
C TYR A 256 28.67 17.16 4.40
N SER A 257 28.28 18.38 4.80
CA SER A 257 28.61 18.91 6.13
C SER A 257 27.52 18.51 7.11
N LEU A 258 27.84 17.59 8.02
CA LEU A 258 26.97 17.23 9.14
C LEU A 258 26.90 18.42 10.11
N LYS A 259 25.77 19.13 10.13
CA LYS A 259 25.48 20.10 11.19
C LYS A 259 24.93 19.32 12.39
N CYS A 260 25.75 19.12 13.41
CA CYS A 260 25.26 18.66 14.71
C CYS A 260 24.26 19.70 15.25
N ILE A 261 23.00 19.31 15.36
CA ILE A 261 21.99 20.08 16.09
C ILE A 261 22.12 19.65 17.56
N HIS A 262 22.72 20.50 18.39
CA HIS A 262 22.77 20.32 19.84
C HIS A 262 21.46 20.73 20.51
#